data_AF-A0A5B9EX99-F1
#
_entry.id   AF-A0A5B9EX99-F1
#
_cell.length_a   1.000
_cell.length_b   1.000
_cell.length_c   1.000
_cell.angle_alpha   90.00
_cell.angle_beta   90.00
_cell.angle_gamma   90.00
#
_symmetry.space_group_name_H-M   'P 1'
#
loop_
_entity.id
_entity.type
_entity.pdbx_description
1 polymer ?
#
loop_
_entity_poly.entity_id
_entity_poly.type
_entity_poly.pdbx_seq_one_letter_code
_entity_poly.pdbx_strand_id
1 'polypeptide(L)'
;MTVTIFSTALPIMALAGLIYVFSFYLSRRLRAGLQGRFNQRDSKGRAIPKTGMNAGNLPAGMGLIARVGESARNRMTFDRVYMRPTIGLRVIIIGLSGWILYLMWTDQGGFIPTTGITAYLIVGAVVYGLFYINFYQAQYDQHALTIPNALLFDQTRDWKDLIMVQDDGHYAYVLTFATGPKLRMQKYLVGARTFLTFANEQMRKHNRI
;
A
#
# COMPACT_ATOMS: atom_id res chain seq x y z
N MET A 1 -14.90 44.01 -15.23
CA MET A 1 -13.82 43.00 -15.10
C MET A 1 -14.40 41.75 -14.44
N THR A 2 -14.95 40.84 -15.23
CA THR A 2 -15.77 39.70 -14.74
C THR A 2 -15.58 38.48 -15.65
N VAL A 3 -14.34 38.10 -15.96
CA VAL A 3 -14.06 36.97 -16.89
C VAL A 3 -13.04 35.95 -16.35
N THR A 4 -12.46 36.14 -15.17
CA THR A 4 -11.43 35.21 -14.65
C THR A 4 -11.96 34.01 -13.85
N ILE A 5 -13.23 34.00 -13.41
CA ILE A 5 -13.77 32.93 -12.55
C ILE A 5 -14.11 31.65 -13.35
N PHE A 6 -14.49 31.76 -14.63
CA PHE A 6 -14.88 30.60 -15.44
C PHE A 6 -13.70 29.79 -15.99
N SER A 7 -12.50 30.38 -16.09
CA SER A 7 -11.31 29.73 -16.64
C SER A 7 -10.67 28.71 -15.68
N THR A 8 -10.76 28.96 -14.36
CA THR A 8 -10.21 28.06 -13.34
C THR A 8 -11.19 26.98 -12.87
N ALA A 9 -12.51 27.17 -13.06
CA ALA A 9 -13.53 26.21 -12.62
C ALA A 9 -13.60 24.92 -13.44
N LEU A 10 -13.29 24.98 -14.74
CA LEU A 10 -13.29 23.83 -15.66
C LEU A 10 -12.31 22.72 -15.27
N PRO A 11 -11.02 23.00 -14.97
CA PRO A 11 -10.10 21.97 -14.50
C PRO A 11 -10.46 21.45 -13.10
N ILE A 12 -11.06 22.29 -12.23
CA ILE A 12 -11.52 21.91 -10.88
C ILE A 12 -12.64 20.88 -10.94
N MET A 13 -13.64 21.09 -11.80
CA MET A 13 -14.74 20.13 -11.99
C MET A 13 -14.26 18.84 -12.68
N ALA A 14 -13.26 18.93 -13.57
CA ALA A 14 -12.68 17.75 -14.21
C ALA A 14 -11.90 16.88 -13.20
N LEU A 15 -11.12 17.48 -12.30
CA LEU A 15 -10.36 16.77 -11.27
C LEU A 15 -11.28 16.20 -10.17
N ALA A 16 -12.24 16.99 -9.69
CA ALA A 16 -13.24 16.51 -8.74
C ALA A 16 -14.12 15.42 -9.36
N GLY A 17 -14.48 15.57 -10.64
CA GLY A 17 -15.20 14.57 -11.42
C GLY A 17 -14.39 13.29 -11.60
N LEU A 18 -13.09 13.37 -11.89
CA LEU A 18 -12.20 12.21 -11.96
C LEU A 18 -12.07 11.51 -10.60
N ILE A 19 -11.88 12.27 -9.53
CA ILE A 19 -11.82 11.73 -8.16
C ILE A 19 -13.16 11.09 -7.76
N TYR A 20 -14.29 11.69 -8.14
CA TYR A 20 -15.62 11.16 -7.86
C TYR A 20 -15.91 9.90 -8.66
N VAL A 21 -15.64 9.89 -9.98
CA VAL A 21 -15.83 8.72 -10.85
C VAL A 21 -14.89 7.59 -10.44
N PHE A 22 -13.64 7.91 -10.06
CA PHE A 22 -12.70 6.93 -9.55
C PHE A 22 -13.15 6.38 -8.19
N SER A 23 -13.57 7.24 -7.26
CA SER A 23 -14.15 6.85 -5.96
C SER A 23 -15.43 6.03 -6.12
N PHE A 24 -16.29 6.37 -7.09
CA PHE A 24 -17.53 5.67 -7.39
C PHE A 24 -17.26 4.31 -8.02
N TYR A 25 -16.35 4.23 -8.99
CA TYR A 25 -15.91 2.99 -9.61
C TYR A 25 -15.24 2.06 -8.58
N LEU A 26 -14.40 2.64 -7.71
CA LEU A 26 -13.78 1.93 -6.60
C LEU A 26 -14.85 1.45 -5.61
N SER A 27 -15.84 2.27 -5.26
CA SER A 27 -16.95 1.89 -4.36
C SER A 27 -17.85 0.79 -4.93
N ARG A 28 -18.11 0.77 -6.24
CA ARG A 28 -18.83 -0.32 -6.91
C ARG A 28 -18.02 -1.61 -6.90
N ARG A 29 -16.71 -1.53 -7.14
CA ARG A 29 -15.79 -2.67 -7.01
C ARG A 29 -15.68 -3.16 -5.55
N LEU A 30 -15.80 -2.25 -4.58
CA LEU A 30 -15.84 -2.56 -3.15
C LEU A 30 -17.14 -3.29 -2.78
N ARG A 31 -18.31 -2.86 -3.26
CA ARG A 31 -19.60 -3.54 -2.97
C ARG A 31 -19.64 -4.96 -3.53
N ALA A 32 -19.09 -5.17 -4.74
CA ALA A 32 -18.99 -6.51 -5.33
C ALA A 32 -18.01 -7.45 -4.57
N GLY A 33 -17.02 -6.90 -3.86
CA GLY A 33 -16.05 -7.68 -3.07
C GLY A 33 -16.39 -7.85 -1.58
N LEU A 34 -17.27 -7.00 -1.04
CA LEU A 34 -17.64 -7.00 0.39
C LEU A 34 -18.77 -7.97 0.74
N GLN A 35 -19.68 -8.27 -0.19
CA GLN A 35 -20.76 -9.25 0.04
C GLN A 35 -20.23 -10.69 0.27
N GLY A 36 -18.99 -10.99 -0.12
CA GLY A 36 -18.36 -12.29 0.13
C GLY A 36 -17.50 -12.40 1.40
N ARG A 37 -17.41 -11.35 2.25
CA ARG A 37 -16.34 -11.23 3.26
C ARG A 37 -16.76 -11.20 4.74
N PHE A 38 -18.04 -11.28 5.05
CA PHE A 38 -18.47 -11.45 6.45
C PHE A 38 -18.51 -12.91 6.94
N ASN A 39 -18.08 -13.88 6.12
CA ASN A 39 -18.15 -15.31 6.45
C ASN A 39 -16.92 -16.11 6.01
N GLN A 40 -15.70 -15.66 6.36
CA GLN A 40 -14.51 -16.52 6.20
C GLN A 40 -14.16 -17.22 7.50
N ARG A 41 -14.65 -18.46 7.60
CA ARG A 41 -14.22 -19.49 8.53
C ARG A 41 -13.06 -20.28 7.89
N ASP A 42 -12.15 -20.81 8.71
CA ASP A 42 -11.13 -21.78 8.28
C ASP A 42 -11.79 -22.99 7.59
N SER A 43 -11.02 -23.83 6.88
CA SER A 43 -11.42 -25.11 6.26
C SER A 43 -12.11 -26.07 7.23
N LYS A 44 -12.03 -25.80 8.54
CA LYS A 44 -12.71 -26.51 9.65
C LYS A 44 -13.79 -25.67 10.37
N GLY A 45 -14.26 -24.56 9.79
CA GLY A 45 -15.39 -23.79 10.33
C GLY A 45 -15.08 -22.85 11.50
N ARG A 46 -13.81 -22.65 11.89
CA ARG A 46 -13.44 -21.87 13.09
C ARG A 46 -13.07 -20.42 12.75
N ALA A 47 -13.43 -19.49 13.64
CA ALA A 47 -12.94 -18.13 13.62
C ALA A 47 -11.48 -18.11 14.11
N ILE A 48 -10.55 -17.59 13.31
CA ILE A 48 -9.12 -17.64 13.62
C ILE A 48 -8.80 -16.54 14.63
N PRO A 49 -8.20 -16.86 15.80
CA PRO A 49 -7.89 -15.87 16.83
C PRO A 49 -6.82 -14.88 16.36
N LYS A 50 -7.04 -13.61 16.71
CA LYS A 50 -6.15 -12.47 16.46
C LYS A 50 -4.88 -12.60 17.32
N THR A 51 -3.89 -13.35 16.87
CA THR A 51 -2.59 -13.43 17.57
C THR A 51 -1.88 -12.08 17.43
N GLY A 52 -1.67 -11.43 18.58
CA GLY A 52 -0.90 -10.20 18.70
C GLY A 52 0.56 -10.41 18.31
N MET A 53 0.96 -9.75 17.24
CA MET A 53 2.33 -9.26 17.09
C MET A 53 2.20 -7.76 16.87
N ASN A 54 2.90 -7.00 17.72
CA ASN A 54 3.01 -5.55 17.69
C ASN A 54 3.50 -5.10 16.31
N ALA A 55 2.57 -4.84 15.37
CA ALA A 55 2.88 -4.07 14.17
C ALA A 55 2.94 -2.60 14.59
N GLY A 56 4.13 -2.17 15.02
CA GLY A 56 4.42 -0.76 15.27
C GLY A 56 4.48 0.03 13.96
N ASN A 57 4.19 1.32 13.94
CA ASN A 57 3.21 2.05 14.73
C ASN A 57 2.70 3.18 13.81
N LEU A 58 1.72 2.89 12.95
CA LEU A 58 0.75 3.92 12.56
C LEU A 58 0.01 4.32 13.85
N PRO A 59 -0.42 5.58 14.04
CA PRO A 59 -1.30 5.94 15.15
C PRO A 59 -2.39 4.87 15.27
N ALA A 60 -2.63 4.32 16.47
CA ALA A 60 -3.37 3.07 16.66
C ALA A 60 -4.69 2.99 15.85
N GLY A 61 -5.37 4.13 15.66
CA GLY A 61 -6.54 4.26 14.79
C GLY A 61 -6.27 4.04 13.29
N MET A 62 -5.21 4.61 12.71
CA MET A 62 -4.84 4.42 11.31
C MET A 62 -4.30 3.01 11.04
N GLY A 63 -3.59 2.42 12.01
CA GLY A 63 -3.11 1.04 11.90
C GLY A 63 -4.25 0.02 11.80
N LEU A 64 -5.37 0.27 12.48
CA LEU A 64 -6.57 -0.57 12.37
C LEU A 64 -7.23 -0.46 10.99
N ILE A 65 -7.32 0.75 10.43
CA ILE A 65 -7.92 1.00 9.12
C ILE A 65 -7.03 0.43 8.01
N ALA A 66 -5.69 0.59 8.11
CA ALA A 66 -4.74 0.09 7.12
C ALA A 66 -4.77 -1.45 7.00
N ARG A 67 -5.06 -2.16 8.10
CA ARG A 67 -5.20 -3.63 8.11
C ARG A 67 -6.51 -4.13 7.50
N VAL A 68 -7.46 -3.23 7.20
CA VAL A 68 -8.72 -3.63 6.56
C VAL A 68 -8.44 -4.18 5.16
N GLY A 69 -8.69 -5.48 5.00
CA GLY A 69 -8.45 -6.22 3.76
C GLY A 69 -7.13 -6.98 3.71
N GLU A 70 -6.30 -6.94 4.76
CA GLU A 70 -5.06 -7.73 4.85
C GLU A 70 -5.33 -9.24 4.84
N SER A 71 -6.46 -9.66 5.41
CA SER A 71 -6.96 -11.05 5.43
C SER A 71 -7.62 -11.50 4.12
N ALA A 72 -7.64 -10.66 3.08
CA ALA A 72 -8.17 -11.07 1.80
C ALA A 72 -7.34 -12.22 1.21
N ARG A 73 -8.02 -13.20 0.60
CA ARG A 73 -7.37 -14.34 -0.05
C ARG A 73 -6.45 -13.82 -1.18
N ASN A 74 -5.14 -14.09 -1.07
CA ASN A 74 -4.18 -13.73 -2.11
C ASN A 74 -4.59 -14.34 -3.45
N ARG A 75 -4.44 -13.58 -4.54
CA ARG A 75 -4.54 -14.16 -5.88
C ARG A 75 -3.28 -14.97 -6.11
N MET A 76 -3.45 -16.28 -6.26
CA MET A 76 -2.41 -17.21 -6.66
C MET A 76 -2.60 -17.51 -8.14
N THR A 77 -1.55 -17.37 -8.93
CA THR A 77 -1.55 -17.78 -10.33
C THR A 77 -0.22 -18.51 -10.57
N PHE A 78 -0.27 -19.79 -10.98
CA PHE A 78 0.92 -20.59 -11.30
C PHE A 78 2.02 -20.53 -10.23
N ASP A 79 1.70 -20.93 -8.99
CA ASP A 79 2.62 -21.00 -7.84
C ASP A 79 3.24 -19.66 -7.37
N ARG A 80 2.81 -18.54 -7.97
CA ARG A 80 3.17 -17.19 -7.54
C ARG A 80 2.08 -16.56 -6.71
N VAL A 81 2.49 -16.00 -5.58
CA VAL A 81 1.63 -15.26 -4.67
C VAL A 81 1.79 -13.77 -4.91
N TYR A 82 0.70 -13.12 -5.33
CA TYR A 82 0.69 -11.67 -5.57
C TYR A 82 0.17 -10.92 -4.34
N MET A 83 1.01 -10.02 -3.83
CA MET A 83 0.74 -9.15 -2.70
C MET A 83 0.52 -7.72 -3.19
N ARG A 84 -0.70 -7.21 -2.99
CA ARG A 84 -1.07 -5.84 -3.35
C ARG A 84 -1.36 -5.03 -2.09
N PRO A 85 -1.23 -3.69 -2.13
CA PRO A 85 -1.65 -2.84 -1.02
C PRO A 85 -3.09 -3.11 -0.62
N THR A 86 -3.31 -3.17 0.69
CA THR A 86 -4.66 -3.35 1.23
C THR A 86 -5.57 -2.22 0.79
N ILE A 87 -6.86 -2.52 0.76
CA ILE A 87 -7.89 -1.50 0.48
C ILE A 87 -7.81 -0.40 1.54
N GLY A 88 -7.59 -0.76 2.80
CA GLY A 88 -7.39 0.19 3.89
C GLY A 88 -6.24 1.17 3.63
N LEU A 89 -5.07 0.66 3.22
CA LEU A 89 -3.92 1.50 2.89
C LEU A 89 -4.23 2.43 1.70
N ARG A 90 -4.93 1.94 0.67
CA ARG A 90 -5.34 2.76 -0.48
C ARG A 90 -6.26 3.91 -0.07
N VAL A 91 -7.25 3.64 0.80
CA VAL A 91 -8.18 4.66 1.28
C VAL A 91 -7.46 5.71 2.13
N ILE A 92 -6.55 5.30 3.02
CA ILE A 92 -5.76 6.23 3.83
C ILE A 92 -4.93 7.13 2.93
N ILE A 93 -4.24 6.57 1.93
CA ILE A 93 -3.40 7.36 1.02
C ILE A 93 -4.26 8.32 0.20
N ILE A 94 -5.38 7.87 -0.36
CA ILE A 94 -6.31 8.76 -1.10
C ILE A 94 -6.83 9.88 -0.19
N GLY A 95 -7.24 9.55 1.04
CA GLY A 95 -7.73 10.53 2.01
C GLY A 95 -6.66 11.56 2.39
N LEU A 96 -5.44 11.10 2.70
CA LEU A 96 -4.32 11.96 3.05
C LEU A 96 -3.89 12.85 1.86
N SER A 97 -3.82 12.28 0.66
CA SER A 97 -3.55 13.01 -0.58
C SER A 97 -4.59 14.10 -0.84
N GLY A 98 -5.88 13.77 -0.72
CA GLY A 98 -6.96 14.75 -0.87
C GLY A 98 -6.90 15.85 0.20
N TRP A 99 -6.57 15.49 1.43
CA TRP A 99 -6.42 16.45 2.53
C TRP A 99 -5.25 17.41 2.32
N ILE A 100 -4.09 16.93 1.87
CA ILE A 100 -2.93 17.78 1.54
C ILE A 100 -3.30 18.78 0.44
N LEU A 101 -3.95 18.32 -0.62
CA LEU A 101 -4.39 19.19 -1.72
C LEU A 101 -5.44 20.21 -1.25
N TYR A 102 -6.34 19.83 -0.36
CA TYR A 102 -7.32 20.74 0.24
C TYR A 102 -6.65 21.83 1.10
N LEU A 103 -5.66 21.46 1.91
CA LEU A 103 -4.90 22.42 2.72
C LEU A 103 -4.07 23.38 1.85
N MET A 104 -3.49 22.87 0.75
CA MET A 104 -2.80 23.72 -0.23
C MET A 104 -3.76 24.70 -0.91
N TRP A 105 -4.99 24.27 -1.17
CA TRP A 105 -6.00 25.08 -1.84
C TRP A 105 -6.56 26.20 -0.95
N THR A 106 -6.81 25.88 0.32
CA THR A 106 -7.46 26.81 1.25
C THR A 106 -6.50 27.80 1.89
N ASP A 107 -5.19 27.66 1.65
CA ASP A 107 -4.11 28.38 2.32
C ASP A 107 -4.16 28.28 3.86
N GLN A 108 -5.00 27.38 4.39
CA GLN A 108 -5.15 27.13 5.83
C GLN A 108 -4.01 26.27 6.38
N GLY A 109 -3.14 25.77 5.50
CA GLY A 109 -1.96 25.03 5.88
C GLY A 109 -0.97 25.89 6.64
N GLY A 110 -0.65 27.12 6.21
CA GLY A 110 0.40 27.97 6.81
C GLY A 110 1.83 27.42 6.74
N PHE A 111 2.00 26.10 6.82
CA PHE A 111 3.25 25.33 6.70
C PHE A 111 3.40 24.63 5.35
N ILE A 112 2.35 24.56 4.53
CA ILE A 112 2.41 23.94 3.20
C ILE A 112 2.52 25.06 2.15
N PRO A 113 3.61 25.12 1.37
CA PRO A 113 3.76 26.14 0.34
C PRO A 113 2.69 25.98 -0.73
N THR A 114 1.89 27.03 -0.93
CA THR A 114 0.74 27.06 -1.84
C THR A 114 1.06 27.63 -3.22
N THR A 115 2.25 28.21 -3.39
CA THR A 115 2.73 28.82 -4.64
C THR A 115 4.18 28.44 -4.96
N GLY A 116 4.60 28.66 -6.21
CA GLY A 116 5.97 28.43 -6.68
C GLY A 116 6.32 26.96 -6.95
N ILE A 117 7.61 26.71 -7.23
CA ILE A 117 8.14 25.37 -7.58
C ILE A 117 7.83 24.34 -6.51
N THR A 118 7.89 24.71 -5.23
CA THR A 118 7.63 23.79 -4.12
C THR A 118 6.20 23.26 -4.12
N ALA A 119 5.21 24.08 -4.49
CA ALA A 119 3.82 23.63 -4.63
C ALA A 119 3.68 22.57 -5.73
N TYR A 120 4.32 22.78 -6.89
CA TYR A 120 4.34 21.80 -7.97
C TYR A 120 5.03 20.49 -7.57
N LEU A 121 6.13 20.56 -6.81
CA LEU A 121 6.80 19.36 -6.29
C LEU A 121 5.91 18.57 -5.31
N ILE A 122 5.16 19.25 -4.44
CA ILE A 122 4.23 18.59 -3.51
C ILE A 122 3.10 17.91 -4.28
N VAL A 123 2.48 18.60 -5.24
CA VAL A 123 1.44 18.01 -6.09
C VAL A 123 2.01 16.81 -6.86
N GLY A 124 3.20 16.94 -7.43
CA GLY A 124 3.91 15.85 -8.09
C GLY A 124 4.14 14.65 -7.17
N ALA A 125 4.58 14.89 -5.93
CA ALA A 125 4.77 13.84 -4.93
C ALA A 125 3.45 13.17 -4.53
N VAL A 126 2.36 13.91 -4.40
CA VAL A 126 1.02 13.38 -4.12
C VAL A 126 0.53 12.48 -5.25
N VAL A 127 0.61 12.96 -6.50
CA VAL A 127 0.23 12.19 -7.69
C VAL A 127 1.10 10.94 -7.82
N TYR A 128 2.41 11.08 -7.61
CA TYR A 128 3.34 9.97 -7.64
C TYR A 128 3.03 8.93 -6.57
N GLY A 129 2.74 9.33 -5.33
CA GLY A 129 2.37 8.42 -4.25
C GLY A 129 1.09 7.64 -4.56
N LEU A 130 0.08 8.31 -5.14
CA LEU A 130 -1.15 7.67 -5.61
C LEU A 130 -0.89 6.68 -6.75
N PHE A 131 -0.03 7.04 -7.69
CA PHE A 131 0.38 6.13 -8.76
C PHE A 131 1.12 4.92 -8.18
N TYR A 132 2.17 5.18 -7.40
CA TYR A 132 3.00 4.17 -6.76
C TYR A 132 2.17 3.14 -6.00
N ILE A 133 1.24 3.56 -5.13
CA ILE A 133 0.43 2.60 -4.36
C ILE A 133 -0.55 1.79 -5.22
N ASN A 134 -1.04 2.34 -6.33
CA ASN A 134 -1.96 1.63 -7.20
C ASN A 134 -1.25 0.56 -8.04
N PHE A 135 -0.03 0.84 -8.46
CA PHE A 135 0.81 -0.05 -9.26
C PHE A 135 1.72 -0.95 -8.43
N TYR A 136 1.91 -0.66 -7.14
CA TYR A 136 2.72 -1.50 -6.26
C TYR A 136 2.15 -2.92 -6.20
N GLN A 137 2.98 -3.87 -6.61
CA GLN A 137 2.67 -5.28 -6.55
C GLN A 137 3.95 -6.04 -6.23
N ALA A 138 4.02 -6.58 -5.02
CA ALA A 138 5.06 -7.54 -4.67
C ALA A 138 4.58 -8.95 -5.05
N GLN A 139 5.50 -9.80 -5.46
CA GLN A 139 5.20 -11.20 -5.78
C GLN A 139 6.28 -12.09 -5.20
N TYR A 140 5.90 -13.28 -4.77
CA TYR A 140 6.86 -14.29 -4.36
C TYR A 140 6.45 -15.68 -4.81
N ASP A 141 7.44 -16.52 -5.02
CA ASP A 141 7.29 -17.96 -5.22
C ASP A 141 8.21 -18.72 -4.26
N GLN A 142 8.35 -20.02 -4.50
CA GLN A 142 9.21 -20.91 -3.72
C GLN A 142 10.72 -20.62 -3.84
N HIS A 143 11.16 -19.86 -4.84
CA HIS A 143 12.58 -19.62 -5.14
C HIS A 143 13.01 -18.18 -4.88
N ALA A 144 12.16 -17.21 -5.22
CA ALA A 144 12.50 -15.80 -5.18
C ALA A 144 11.36 -14.90 -4.73
N LEU A 145 11.76 -13.69 -4.33
CA LEU A 145 10.93 -12.55 -4.01
C LEU A 145 11.17 -11.45 -5.05
N THR A 146 10.12 -10.98 -5.70
CA THR A 146 10.17 -9.81 -6.58
C THR A 146 9.38 -8.67 -5.98
N ILE A 147 10.03 -7.52 -5.79
CA ILE A 147 9.42 -6.31 -5.26
C ILE A 147 9.78 -5.12 -6.16
N PRO A 148 8.82 -4.24 -6.52
CA PRO A 148 9.12 -3.01 -7.23
C PRO A 148 9.87 -2.03 -6.34
N ASN A 149 10.94 -1.44 -6.86
CA ASN A 149 11.65 -0.36 -6.20
C ASN A 149 10.85 0.95 -6.22
N ALA A 150 11.42 2.03 -5.68
CA ALA A 150 10.74 3.32 -5.64
C ALA A 150 10.26 3.76 -7.03
N LEU A 151 11.05 3.51 -8.08
CA LEU A 151 10.77 3.84 -9.49
C LEU A 151 9.89 2.80 -10.22
N LEU A 152 9.27 1.86 -9.49
CA LEU A 152 8.45 0.77 -10.02
C LEU A 152 9.20 -0.22 -10.93
N PHE A 153 10.53 -0.27 -10.85
CA PHE A 153 11.31 -1.35 -11.47
C PHE A 153 11.33 -2.56 -10.57
N ASP A 154 11.00 -3.72 -11.13
CA ASP A 154 11.01 -4.98 -10.41
C ASP A 154 12.43 -5.39 -10.03
N GLN A 155 12.61 -5.72 -8.75
CA GLN A 155 13.85 -6.27 -8.21
C GLN A 155 13.57 -7.66 -7.66
N THR A 156 14.22 -8.67 -8.25
CA THR A 156 14.10 -10.07 -7.85
C THR A 156 15.30 -10.49 -7.01
N ARG A 157 15.04 -11.19 -5.90
CA ARG A 157 16.05 -11.73 -5.00
C ARG A 157 15.69 -13.14 -4.59
N ASP A 158 16.68 -14.03 -4.60
CA ASP A 158 16.50 -15.42 -4.20
C ASP A 158 16.38 -15.54 -2.68
N TRP A 159 15.52 -16.44 -2.22
CA TRP A 159 15.34 -16.71 -0.79
C TRP A 159 16.59 -17.26 -0.12
N LYS A 160 17.45 -17.93 -0.89
CA LYS A 160 18.73 -18.48 -0.43
C LYS A 160 19.66 -17.40 0.12
N ASP A 161 19.56 -16.19 -0.43
CA ASP A 161 20.38 -15.05 -0.04
C ASP A 161 19.78 -14.26 1.12
N LEU A 162 18.58 -14.60 1.60
CA LEU A 162 17.91 -13.83 2.65
C LEU A 162 18.60 -14.04 4.00
N ILE A 163 19.22 -12.98 4.52
CA ILE A 163 19.91 -12.98 5.82
C ILE A 163 18.97 -12.57 6.94
N MET A 164 18.22 -11.48 6.73
CA MET A 164 17.45 -10.85 7.80
C MET A 164 16.23 -10.14 7.28
N VAL A 165 15.12 -10.27 8.01
CA VAL A 165 13.91 -9.46 7.86
C VAL A 165 13.77 -8.59 9.09
N GLN A 166 13.90 -7.28 8.92
CA GLN A 166 13.75 -6.30 10.00
C GLN A 166 12.51 -5.43 9.75
N ASP A 167 11.82 -5.07 10.81
CA ASP A 167 10.76 -4.06 10.77
C ASP A 167 11.40 -2.66 10.91
N ASP A 168 11.10 -1.73 9.98
CA ASP A 168 11.63 -0.36 10.02
C ASP A 168 11.02 0.55 11.10
N GLY A 169 10.10 0.03 11.91
CA GLY A 169 9.33 0.77 12.92
C GLY A 169 8.18 1.61 12.34
N HIS A 170 8.07 1.68 11.01
CA HIS A 170 7.18 2.58 10.30
C HIS A 170 6.27 1.81 9.32
N TYR A 171 6.57 1.84 8.02
CA TYR A 171 5.66 1.44 6.94
C TYR A 171 6.18 0.24 6.13
N ALA A 172 7.42 -0.19 6.34
CA ALA A 172 8.04 -1.23 5.54
C ALA A 172 8.79 -2.29 6.37
N TYR A 173 8.88 -3.49 5.81
CA TYR A 173 9.87 -4.48 6.17
C TYR A 173 11.13 -4.24 5.34
N VAL A 174 12.28 -4.22 6.00
CA VAL A 174 13.60 -4.16 5.37
C VAL A 174 14.13 -5.57 5.29
N LEU A 175 14.24 -6.09 4.06
CA LEU A 175 14.82 -7.39 3.77
C LEU A 175 16.28 -7.19 3.37
N THR A 176 17.17 -7.81 4.14
CA THR A 176 18.61 -7.79 3.88
C THR A 176 19.00 -9.12 3.26
N PHE A 177 19.57 -9.03 2.05
CA PHE A 177 20.10 -10.17 1.32
C PHE A 177 21.63 -10.14 1.37
N ALA A 178 22.26 -11.31 1.19
CA ALA A 178 23.71 -11.45 1.14
C ALA A 178 24.34 -10.68 -0.02
N THR A 179 23.61 -10.59 -1.14
CA THR A 179 24.05 -9.87 -2.33
C THR A 179 23.11 -8.70 -2.64
N GLY A 180 23.70 -7.54 -2.94
CA GLY A 180 23.00 -6.35 -3.44
C GLY A 180 22.32 -5.47 -2.39
N PRO A 181 21.55 -4.45 -2.84
CA PRO A 181 20.88 -3.51 -1.96
C PRO A 181 19.73 -4.15 -1.18
N LYS A 182 19.47 -3.60 0.02
CA LYS A 182 18.32 -3.97 0.86
C LYS A 182 17.01 -3.71 0.12
N LEU A 183 16.08 -4.65 0.20
CA LEU A 183 14.73 -4.47 -0.33
C LEU A 183 13.80 -3.91 0.75
N ARG A 184 12.91 -3.00 0.36
CA ARG A 184 11.85 -2.46 1.23
C ARG A 184 10.50 -2.97 0.75
N MET A 185 9.83 -3.77 1.57
CA MET A 185 8.50 -4.27 1.29
C MET A 185 7.47 -3.55 2.16
N GLN A 186 6.36 -3.10 1.60
CA GLN A 186 5.32 -2.44 2.41
C GLN A 186 4.69 -3.42 3.43
N LYS A 187 4.39 -2.93 4.63
CA LYS A 187 3.77 -3.75 5.70
C LYS A 187 2.31 -4.11 5.41
N TYR A 188 1.53 -3.15 4.92
CA TYR A 188 0.09 -3.31 4.71
C TYR A 188 -0.19 -3.82 3.30
N LEU A 189 0.25 -5.06 3.05
CA LEU A 189 -0.07 -5.81 1.84
C LEU A 189 -1.06 -6.92 2.16
N VAL A 190 -1.92 -7.23 1.19
CA VAL A 190 -2.79 -8.40 1.25
C VAL A 190 -1.92 -9.66 1.38
N GLY A 191 -2.13 -10.43 2.45
CA GLY A 191 -1.33 -11.62 2.75
C GLY A 191 0.06 -11.36 3.32
N ALA A 192 0.38 -10.14 3.80
CA ALA A 192 1.66 -9.83 4.44
C ALA A 192 2.00 -10.78 5.60
N ARG A 193 1.00 -11.19 6.39
CA ARG A 193 1.21 -12.15 7.48
C ARG A 193 1.67 -13.53 6.99
N THR A 194 1.05 -14.06 5.94
CA THR A 194 1.43 -15.34 5.33
C THR A 194 2.84 -15.26 4.75
N PHE A 195 3.17 -14.12 4.13
CA PHE A 195 4.52 -13.84 3.64
C PHE A 195 5.57 -13.91 4.76
N LEU A 196 5.34 -13.26 5.91
CA LEU A 196 6.31 -13.27 7.01
C LEU A 196 6.53 -14.67 7.56
N THR A 197 5.46 -15.47 7.68
CA THR A 197 5.58 -16.88 8.07
C THR A 197 6.43 -17.65 7.06
N PHE A 198 6.15 -17.49 5.77
CA PHE A 198 6.91 -18.13 4.70
C PHE A 198 8.38 -17.71 4.67
N ALA A 199 8.67 -16.41 4.75
CA ALA A 199 10.04 -15.89 4.77
C ALA A 199 10.85 -16.42 5.97
N ASN A 200 10.22 -16.49 7.15
CA ASN A 200 10.84 -17.06 8.35
C ASN A 200 11.14 -18.57 8.20
N GLU A 201 10.25 -19.32 7.56
CA GLU A 201 10.49 -20.73 7.25
C GLU A 201 11.65 -20.90 6.25
N GLN A 202 11.72 -20.06 5.22
CA GLN A 202 12.83 -20.09 4.26
C GLN A 202 14.17 -19.75 4.93
N MET A 203 14.22 -18.71 5.78
CA MET A 203 15.43 -18.40 6.55
C MET A 203 15.84 -19.58 7.44
N ARG A 204 14.91 -20.21 8.16
CA ARG A 204 15.19 -21.38 9.01
C ARG A 204 15.71 -22.59 8.23
N LYS A 205 15.26 -22.81 7.00
CA LYS A 205 15.74 -23.91 6.15
C LYS A 205 17.19 -23.69 5.71
N HIS A 206 17.57 -22.46 5.38
CA HIS A 206 18.88 -22.14 4.84
C HIS A 206 19.93 -21.85 5.91
N ASN A 207 19.52 -21.38 7.09
CA ASN A 207 20.41 -21.09 8.23
C ASN A 207 20.64 -22.30 9.16
N ARG A 208 20.22 -23.51 8.74
CA ARG A 208 20.44 -24.79 9.45
C ARG A 208 21.68 -25.55 8.94
N ILE A 209 22.61 -24.83 8.32
CA ILE A 209 23.93 -25.34 7.91
C ILE A 209 24.95 -24.85 8.93
#